data_AF-A0A2V6PP50-F1
#
_entry.id   AF-A0A2V6PP50-F1
#
_cell.length_a   1.000
_cell.length_b   1.000
_cell.length_c   1.000
_cell.angle_alpha   90.00
_cell.angle_beta   90.00
_cell.angle_gamma   90.00
#
_symmetry.space_group_name_H-M   'P 1'
#
loop_
_entity.id
_entity.type
_entity.pdbx_description
1 polymer ?
#
loop_
_entity_poly.entity_id
_entity_poly.type
_entity_poly.pdbx_seq_one_letter_code
_entity_poly.pdbx_strand_id
1 'polypeptide(L)'
;MPTTRSTYFFVDLNGAFHARDWRESSYVPLAKMAATVERDELGHSEMGYHFLSDICSDRGGRTLVQALLGKWYPAALDMFGRSDSRNVPKFIHWGLKSVGNAEIRSAYKGYVDGKLAALGLDVPDERARRRFL
;
A
#
# COMPACT_ATOMS: atom_id res chain seq x y z
N MET A 1 18.28 -14.42 2.75
CA MET A 1 17.73 -13.87 1.48
C MET A 1 17.03 -12.54 1.78
N PRO A 2 17.58 -11.39 1.36
CA PRO A 2 17.09 -10.06 1.74
C PRO A 2 15.80 -9.63 1.00
N THR A 3 15.47 -10.29 -0.11
CA THR A 3 14.38 -9.91 -1.02
C THR A 3 12.98 -10.07 -0.41
N THR A 4 12.76 -11.08 0.43
CA THR A 4 11.43 -11.37 1.01
C THR A 4 11.00 -10.33 2.05
N ARG A 5 11.93 -9.62 2.70
CA ARG A 5 11.59 -8.70 3.80
C ARG A 5 11.08 -7.34 3.33
N SER A 6 11.45 -6.93 2.11
CA SER A 6 11.06 -5.62 1.53
C SER A 6 9.60 -5.56 1.06
N THR A 7 8.95 -6.69 0.79
CA THR A 7 7.59 -6.74 0.22
C THR A 7 6.49 -6.50 1.25
N TYR A 8 6.74 -6.83 2.51
CA TYR A 8 5.78 -6.68 3.62
C TYR A 8 5.32 -5.22 3.76
N PHE A 9 6.25 -4.26 3.69
CA PHE A 9 5.91 -2.84 3.83
C PHE A 9 4.79 -2.40 2.86
N PHE A 10 4.91 -2.72 1.58
CA PHE A 10 3.96 -2.26 0.55
C PHE A 10 2.63 -3.02 0.59
N VAL A 11 2.70 -4.35 0.70
CA VAL A 11 1.52 -5.23 0.58
C VAL A 11 0.64 -5.11 1.81
N ASP A 12 1.23 -5.13 3.01
CA ASP A 12 0.48 -5.05 4.26
C ASP A 12 -0.14 -3.66 4.41
N LEU A 13 0.59 -2.60 4.02
CA LEU A 13 0.04 -1.24 3.98
C LEU A 13 -1.16 -1.14 3.03
N ASN A 14 -1.14 -1.80 1.88
CA ASN A 14 -2.29 -1.84 0.98
C ASN A 14 -3.50 -2.52 1.67
N GLY A 15 -3.26 -3.61 2.42
CA GLY A 15 -4.27 -4.27 3.25
C GLY A 15 -4.88 -3.32 4.29
N ALA A 16 -4.05 -2.56 5.00
CA ALA A 16 -4.50 -1.57 5.98
C ALA A 16 -5.39 -0.49 5.36
N PHE A 17 -5.05 0.03 4.18
CA PHE A 17 -5.86 1.05 3.49
C PHE A 17 -7.23 0.52 3.05
N HIS A 18 -7.30 -0.73 2.59
CA HIS A 18 -8.59 -1.38 2.30
C HIS A 18 -9.40 -1.64 3.58
N ALA A 19 -8.77 -2.11 4.65
CA ALA A 19 -9.42 -2.33 5.93
C ALA A 19 -9.99 -1.05 6.52
N ARG A 20 -9.30 0.08 6.38
CA ARG A 20 -9.82 1.39 6.79
C ARG A 20 -11.12 1.76 6.08
N ASP A 21 -11.22 1.51 4.78
CA ASP A 21 -12.43 1.77 3.99
C ASP A 21 -13.61 0.86 4.39
N TRP A 22 -13.32 -0.34 4.88
CA TRP A 22 -14.35 -1.28 5.35
C TRP A 22 -15.01 -0.91 6.67
N ARG A 23 -14.46 0.05 7.43
CA ARG A 23 -15.01 0.46 8.74
C ARG A 23 -16.44 0.98 8.65
N GLU A 24 -16.74 1.67 7.55
CA GLU A 24 -18.06 2.23 7.27
C GLU A 24 -18.91 1.30 6.39
N SER A 25 -18.53 0.01 6.29
CA SER A 25 -19.25 -0.94 5.45
C SER A 25 -20.66 -1.24 5.99
N SER A 26 -21.64 -1.25 5.10
CA SER A 26 -23.02 -1.69 5.38
C SER A 26 -23.09 -3.16 5.81
N TYR A 27 -22.09 -3.97 5.45
CA TYR A 27 -22.00 -5.36 5.85
C TYR A 27 -21.32 -5.48 7.23
N VAL A 28 -22.15 -5.59 8.27
CA VAL A 28 -21.74 -5.56 9.68
C VAL A 28 -20.58 -6.49 10.04
N PRO A 29 -20.49 -7.75 9.57
CA PRO A 29 -19.35 -8.60 9.87
C PRO A 29 -18.02 -8.04 9.34
N LEU A 30 -18.03 -7.43 8.16
CA LEU A 30 -16.85 -6.81 7.55
C LEU A 30 -16.45 -5.53 8.30
N ALA A 31 -17.41 -4.68 8.65
CA ALA A 31 -17.15 -3.48 9.46
C ALA A 31 -16.57 -3.82 10.85
N LYS A 32 -17.06 -4.89 11.49
CA LYS A 32 -16.55 -5.34 12.81
C LYS A 32 -15.11 -5.83 12.79
N MET A 33 -14.67 -6.49 11.71
CA MET A 33 -13.28 -6.96 11.58
C MET A 33 -12.32 -5.87 11.11
N ALA A 34 -12.84 -4.84 10.42
CA ALA A 34 -12.05 -3.80 9.77
C ALA A 34 -10.99 -3.17 10.68
N ALA A 35 -11.35 -2.76 11.90
CA ALA A 35 -10.42 -2.12 12.83
C ALA A 35 -9.28 -3.05 13.30
N THR A 36 -9.57 -4.34 13.47
CA THR A 36 -8.57 -5.35 13.82
C THR A 36 -7.61 -5.57 12.66
N VAL A 37 -8.14 -5.76 11.44
CA VAL A 37 -7.33 -5.95 10.24
C VAL A 37 -6.48 -4.72 9.97
N GLU A 38 -7.05 -3.51 10.02
CA GLU A 38 -6.32 -2.25 9.84
C GLU A 38 -5.12 -2.18 10.81
N ARG A 39 -5.34 -2.45 12.10
CA ARG A 39 -4.29 -2.40 13.12
C ARG A 39 -3.20 -3.43 12.86
N ASP A 40 -3.57 -4.68 12.59
CA ASP A 40 -2.61 -5.77 12.44
C ASP A 40 -1.76 -5.57 11.19
N GLU A 41 -2.36 -5.14 10.07
CA GLU A 41 -1.66 -4.85 8.82
C GLU A 41 -0.77 -3.59 8.90
N LEU A 42 -1.20 -2.55 9.64
CA LEU A 42 -0.33 -1.41 9.94
C LEU A 42 0.88 -1.84 10.77
N GLY A 43 0.70 -2.73 11.75
CA GLY A 43 1.79 -3.29 12.54
C GLY A 43 2.81 -4.04 11.69
N HIS A 44 2.34 -4.88 10.76
CA HIS A 44 3.22 -5.58 9.81
C HIS A 44 3.95 -4.61 8.88
N SER A 45 3.26 -3.58 8.38
CA SER A 45 3.86 -2.55 7.54
C SER A 45 4.95 -1.78 8.27
N GLU A 46 4.72 -1.34 9.50
CA GLU A 46 5.73 -0.61 10.29
C GLU A 46 6.94 -1.51 10.61
N MET A 47 6.74 -2.80 10.91
CA MET A 47 7.84 -3.75 11.04
C MET A 47 8.64 -3.89 9.73
N GLY A 48 7.95 -3.96 8.58
CA GLY A 48 8.59 -3.94 7.27
C GLY A 48 9.39 -2.66 7.02
N TYR A 49 8.87 -1.51 7.45
CA TYR A 49 9.54 -0.21 7.36
C TYR A 49 10.80 -0.15 8.23
N HIS A 50 10.76 -0.69 9.46
CA HIS A 50 11.95 -0.80 10.31
C HIS A 50 13.06 -1.63 9.64
N PHE A 51 12.72 -2.78 9.05
CA PHE A 51 13.72 -3.56 8.30
C PHE A 51 14.27 -2.82 7.08
N LEU A 52 13.42 -2.06 6.37
CA LEU A 52 13.89 -1.21 5.27
C LEU A 52 14.86 -0.15 5.75
N SER A 53 14.58 0.50 6.90
CA SER A 53 15.48 1.47 7.53
C SER A 53 16.83 0.84 7.87
N ASP A 54 16.83 -0.34 8.48
CA ASP A 54 18.07 -1.06 8.83
C ASP A 54 18.89 -1.41 7.59
N ILE A 55 18.25 -1.88 6.51
CA ILE A 55 18.94 -2.19 5.25
C ILE A 55 19.50 -0.92 4.60
N CYS A 56 18.77 0.21 4.68
CA CYS A 56 19.21 1.48 4.09
C CYS A 56 20.33 2.16 4.88
N SER A 57 20.68 1.67 6.07
CA SER A 57 21.82 2.18 6.86
C SER A 57 23.17 1.92 6.17
N ASP A 58 23.24 0.92 5.28
CA ASP A 58 24.40 0.63 4.44
C ASP A 58 24.20 1.13 2.99
N ARG A 59 25.29 1.56 2.34
CA ARG A 59 25.25 2.06 0.96
C ARG A 59 24.83 0.96 -0.03
N GLY A 60 25.30 -0.27 0.15
CA GLY A 60 24.94 -1.40 -0.68
C GLY A 60 23.47 -1.78 -0.50
N GLY A 61 23.00 -1.82 0.74
CA GLY A 61 21.60 -2.06 1.07
C GLY A 61 20.66 -0.99 0.49
N ARG A 62 21.02 0.28 0.59
CA ARG A 62 20.28 1.40 -0.03
C ARG A 62 20.16 1.25 -1.54
N THR A 63 21.25 0.89 -2.21
CA THR A 63 21.26 0.64 -3.67
C THR A 63 20.34 -0.53 -4.05
N LEU A 64 20.37 -1.60 -3.26
CA LEU A 64 19.49 -2.75 -3.43
C LEU A 64 18.01 -2.38 -3.26
N VAL A 65 17.68 -1.64 -2.21
CA VAL A 65 16.31 -1.18 -1.95
C VAL A 65 15.83 -0.30 -3.09
N GLN A 66 16.64 0.67 -3.55
CA GLN A 66 16.29 1.54 -4.67
C GLN A 66 15.96 0.74 -5.96
N ALA A 67 16.75 -0.29 -6.26
CA ALA A 67 16.49 -1.17 -7.40
C ALA A 67 15.18 -1.96 -7.25
N LEU A 68 14.87 -2.43 -6.04
CA LEU A 68 13.64 -3.16 -5.74
C LEU A 68 12.40 -2.24 -5.77
N LEU A 69 12.53 -0.99 -5.34
CA LEU A 69 11.47 0.01 -5.37
C LEU A 69 10.92 0.20 -6.79
N GLY A 70 11.79 0.27 -7.80
CA GLY A 70 11.37 0.39 -9.21
C GLY A 70 10.51 -0.78 -9.73
N LYS A 71 10.48 -1.91 -9.02
CA LYS A 71 9.58 -3.04 -9.31
C LYS A 71 8.33 -3.03 -8.43
N TRP A 72 8.51 -2.84 -7.12
CA TRP A 72 7.44 -3.05 -6.15
C TRP A 72 6.51 -1.85 -5.98
N TYR A 73 7.02 -0.63 -6.14
CA TYR A 73 6.20 0.58 -6.07
C TYR A 73 5.05 0.60 -7.10
N PRO A 74 5.29 0.43 -8.41
CA PRO A 74 4.20 0.38 -9.39
C PRO A 74 3.27 -0.82 -9.17
N ALA A 75 3.81 -1.97 -8.77
CA ALA A 75 3.03 -3.16 -8.49
C ALA A 75 2.07 -2.95 -7.31
N ALA A 76 2.52 -2.28 -6.24
CA ALA A 76 1.70 -1.95 -5.08
C ALA A 76 0.57 -0.98 -5.43
N LEU A 77 0.85 0.03 -6.27
CA LEU A 77 -0.18 0.93 -6.77
C LEU A 77 -1.23 0.23 -7.65
N ASP A 78 -0.83 -0.81 -8.37
CA ASP A 78 -1.75 -1.64 -9.18
C ASP A 78 -2.65 -2.55 -8.33
N MET A 79 -2.31 -2.83 -7.07
CA MET A 79 -3.12 -3.67 -6.17
C MET A 79 -4.47 -3.03 -5.81
N PHE A 80 -4.57 -1.70 -5.90
CA PHE A 80 -5.84 -0.98 -5.78
C PHE A 80 -6.78 -1.19 -6.98
N GLY A 81 -6.28 -1.78 -8.06
CA GLY A 81 -7.04 -2.03 -9.28
C GLY A 81 -7.31 -0.75 -10.09
N ARG A 82 -8.07 -0.89 -11.17
CA ARG A 82 -8.33 0.20 -12.14
C ARG A 82 -9.16 1.33 -11.55
N SER A 83 -8.88 2.54 -12.00
CA SER A 83 -9.64 3.74 -11.63
C SER A 83 -11.05 3.75 -12.25
N ASP A 84 -11.20 3.18 -13.45
CA ASP A 84 -12.46 3.08 -14.21
C ASP A 84 -13.25 1.79 -13.94
N SER A 85 -13.03 1.13 -12.79
CA SER A 85 -13.68 -0.14 -12.47
C SER A 85 -15.20 -0.01 -12.43
N ARG A 86 -15.89 -0.76 -13.30
CA ARG A 86 -17.37 -0.82 -13.36
C ARG A 86 -18.03 -1.36 -12.08
N ASN A 87 -17.26 -2.02 -11.22
CA ASN A 87 -17.76 -2.61 -9.98
C ASN A 87 -17.70 -1.66 -8.80
N VAL A 88 -16.78 -0.70 -8.79
CA VAL A 88 -16.63 0.27 -7.68
C VAL A 88 -17.92 1.05 -7.43
N PRO A 89 -18.63 1.58 -8.45
CA PRO A 89 -19.92 2.23 -8.22
C PRO A 89 -20.97 1.31 -7.59
N LYS A 90 -20.96 0.01 -7.91
CA LYS A 90 -21.88 -0.97 -7.30
C LYS A 90 -21.54 -1.23 -5.84
N PHE A 91 -20.26 -1.35 -5.52
CA PHE A 91 -19.80 -1.57 -4.14
C PHE A 91 -20.08 -0.36 -3.26
N ILE A 92 -19.90 0.86 -3.78
CA ILE A 92 -20.29 2.09 -3.09
C ILE A 92 -21.81 2.16 -2.92
N HIS A 93 -22.58 1.84 -3.97
CA HIS A 93 -24.04 1.80 -3.90
C HIS A 93 -24.56 0.81 -2.85
N TRP A 94 -23.92 -0.37 -2.72
CA TRP A 94 -24.24 -1.34 -1.67
C TRP A 94 -23.67 -0.97 -0.31
N GLY A 95 -22.91 0.12 -0.18
CA GLY A 95 -22.25 0.54 1.05
C GLY A 95 -21.11 -0.37 1.48
N LEU A 96 -20.56 -1.21 0.61
CA LEU A 96 -19.45 -2.11 0.96
C LEU A 96 -18.11 -1.38 1.07
N LYS A 97 -17.96 -0.30 0.31
CA LYS A 97 -16.80 0.60 0.25
C LYS A 97 -17.32 2.04 0.25
N SER A 98 -16.56 2.97 0.80
CA SER A 98 -16.94 4.39 0.85
C SER A 98 -16.27 5.22 -0.24
N VAL A 99 -15.08 4.83 -0.68
CA VAL A 99 -14.25 5.60 -1.61
C VAL A 99 -13.83 4.80 -2.85
N GLY A 100 -13.50 5.52 -3.91
CA GLY A 100 -13.06 4.93 -5.17
C GLY A 100 -11.62 4.40 -5.13
N ASN A 101 -11.27 3.50 -6.05
CA ASN A 101 -9.91 2.94 -6.13
C ASN A 101 -8.82 4.01 -6.37
N ALA A 102 -9.12 5.04 -7.16
CA ALA A 102 -8.18 6.13 -7.44
C ALA A 102 -7.89 6.96 -6.18
N GLU A 103 -8.90 7.19 -5.36
CA GLU A 103 -8.80 7.99 -4.14
C GLU A 103 -7.98 7.27 -3.07
N ILE A 104 -8.29 5.98 -2.79
CA ILE A 104 -7.49 5.18 -1.86
C ILE A 104 -6.04 5.08 -2.34
N ARG A 105 -5.83 4.86 -3.65
CA ARG A 105 -4.48 4.78 -4.23
C ARG A 105 -3.70 6.06 -4.03
N SER A 106 -4.34 7.23 -4.19
CA SER A 106 -3.70 8.53 -3.96
C SER A 106 -3.32 8.72 -2.49
N ALA A 107 -4.18 8.33 -1.55
CA ALA A 107 -3.89 8.41 -0.12
C ALA A 107 -2.74 7.47 0.28
N TYR A 108 -2.75 6.24 -0.24
CA TYR A 108 -1.65 5.28 -0.08
C TYR A 108 -0.33 5.81 -0.60
N LYS A 109 -0.34 6.36 -1.82
CA LYS A 109 0.83 6.97 -2.45
C LYS A 109 1.43 8.07 -1.57
N GLY A 110 0.60 8.99 -1.08
CA GLY A 110 1.05 10.07 -0.20
C GLY A 110 1.75 9.55 1.07
N TYR A 111 1.21 8.49 1.68
CA TYR A 111 1.82 7.87 2.86
C TYR A 111 3.18 7.22 2.53
N VAL A 112 3.22 6.43 1.47
CA VAL A 112 4.43 5.72 1.03
C VAL A 112 5.52 6.71 0.64
N ASP A 113 5.20 7.74 -0.15
CA ASP A 113 6.18 8.74 -0.59
C ASP A 113 6.82 9.45 0.60
N GLY A 114 6.04 9.79 1.63
CA GLY A 114 6.55 10.37 2.87
C GLY A 114 7.51 9.44 3.60
N LYS A 115 7.20 8.14 3.68
CA LYS A 115 8.06 7.11 4.29
C LYS A 115 9.36 6.91 3.49
N LEU A 116 9.29 6.87 2.16
CA LEU A 116 10.46 6.74 1.30
C LEU A 116 11.39 7.97 1.42
N ALA A 117 10.81 9.18 1.41
CA ALA A 117 11.55 10.42 1.59
C ALA A 117 12.23 10.49 2.98
N ALA A 118 11.58 9.98 4.03
CA ALA A 118 12.18 9.91 5.38
C ALA A 118 13.40 8.96 5.45
N LEU A 119 13.44 7.91 4.62
CA LEU A 119 14.62 7.06 4.42
C LEU A 119 15.63 7.67 3.41
N GLY A 120 15.33 8.86 2.89
CA GLY A 120 16.07 9.55 1.85
C GLY A 120 16.01 8.89 0.48
N LEU A 121 15.19 7.86 0.27
CA LEU A 121 15.10 7.13 -1.00
C LEU A 121 14.38 7.96 -2.07
N ASP A 122 14.77 7.77 -3.33
CA ASP A 122 14.09 8.45 -4.43
C ASP A 122 12.75 7.77 -4.71
N VAL A 123 11.67 8.56 -4.82
CA VAL A 123 10.34 8.07 -5.17
C VAL A 123 10.36 7.58 -6.63
N PRO A 124 10.09 6.28 -6.90
CA PRO A 124 10.09 5.77 -8.26
C PRO A 124 8.99 6.38 -9.13
N ASP A 125 9.18 6.36 -10.45
CA ASP A 125 8.14 6.74 -11.39
C ASP A 125 6.89 5.85 -11.23
N GLU A 126 5.77 6.47 -10.85
CA GLU A 126 4.48 5.82 -10.64
C GLU A 126 3.87 5.24 -11.93
N ARG A 127 4.37 5.61 -13.11
CA ARG A 127 3.88 5.13 -14.41
C ARG A 127 4.77 4.03 -14.98
N ALA A 128 5.98 3.87 -14.47
CA ALA A 128 6.88 2.84 -14.90
C ALA A 128 6.27 1.46 -14.59
N ARG A 129 5.90 0.72 -15.64
CA ARG A 129 5.37 -0.66 -15.56
C ARG A 129 4.02 -0.82 -14.84
N ARG A 130 3.20 0.24 -14.73
CA ARG A 130 1.83 0.08 -14.22
C ARG A 130 0.89 -0.53 -15.22
N ARG A 131 0.12 -1.50 -14.74
CA ARG A 131 -0.91 -2.23 -15.48
C ARG A 131 -2.25 -1.52 -15.40
N PHE A 132 -2.52 -0.78 -14.33
CA PHE A 132 -3.83 -0.16 -14.07
C PHE A 132 -3.71 1.32 -13.70
N LEU A 133 -4.03 2.19 -14.65
CA LEU A 133 -4.17 3.62 -14.43
C LEU A 133 -5.50 3.96 -13.72
#